data_AF-A0A7S1ZUF6-F1
#
_entry.id   AF-A0A7S1ZUF6-F1
#
_cell.length_a   1.000
_cell.length_b   1.000
_cell.length_c   1.000
_cell.angle_alpha   90.00
_cell.angle_beta   90.00
_cell.angle_gamma   90.00
#
_symmetry.space_group_name_H-M   'P 1'
#
loop_
_entity.id
_entity.type
_entity.pdbx_description
1 polymer ?
#
loop_
_entity_poly.entity_id
_entity_poly.type
_entity_poly.pdbx_seq_one_letter_code
_entity_poly.pdbx_strand_id
1 'polypeptide(L)'
;MPARRAKQVFHFDGKDFIDYMDYVTAKRRRNEAEVKRIGLAEATNGVREKIRALRKAPFKKNVQAKHAPSRRRSARKAGKPVLYTGEELDQQINVVPRAKKRSARVTKVVIEYTDEQRATLKTAQDWMDDMNNFLLKVPHGGGNRTVSEDNARTVMRQVEKMVSGAGVTYHHWPSKIVFAKNRAIDLSTNFDELYREAEEYENKYGRDLGNGWLMRHPIVKLKNYQVWRLEQANK
;
A
#
# COMPACT_ATOMS: atom_id res chain seq x y z
N MET A 1 -42.13 18.91 -7.91
CA MET A 1 -41.17 20.02 -7.75
C MET A 1 -39.83 19.44 -7.31
N PRO A 2 -38.79 19.35 -8.16
CA PRO A 2 -37.49 18.82 -7.72
C PRO A 2 -36.80 19.83 -6.79
N ALA A 3 -36.40 19.37 -5.61
CA ALA A 3 -35.67 20.16 -4.62
C ALA A 3 -34.35 20.67 -5.22
N ARG A 4 -34.15 22.00 -5.19
CA ARG A 4 -32.89 22.63 -5.61
C ARG A 4 -31.80 22.20 -4.62
N ARG A 5 -30.82 21.41 -5.08
CA ARG A 5 -29.62 21.07 -4.30
C ARG A 5 -28.94 22.35 -3.82
N ALA A 6 -28.65 22.44 -2.53
CA ALA A 6 -27.87 23.53 -1.96
C ALA A 6 -26.51 23.62 -2.67
N LYS A 7 -26.13 24.82 -3.14
CA LYS A 7 -24.81 25.05 -3.75
C LYS A 7 -23.75 24.94 -2.65
N GLN A 8 -22.74 24.12 -2.89
CA GLN A 8 -21.60 23.97 -1.98
C GLN A 8 -20.81 25.28 -1.96
N VAL A 9 -20.63 25.87 -0.79
CA VAL A 9 -19.82 27.08 -0.59
C VAL A 9 -18.40 26.65 -0.19
N PHE A 10 -17.40 27.23 -0.84
CA PHE A 10 -15.99 26.99 -0.59
C PHE A 10 -15.40 28.19 0.16
N HIS A 11 -14.82 27.96 1.33
CA HIS A 11 -14.25 29.02 2.15
C HIS A 11 -12.72 29.07 1.99
N PHE A 12 -12.18 30.24 1.71
CA PHE A 12 -10.73 30.46 1.63
C PHE A 12 -10.36 31.90 1.96
N ASP A 13 -9.43 32.07 2.90
CA ASP A 13 -8.87 33.38 3.25
C ASP A 13 -9.91 34.44 3.67
N GLY A 14 -10.89 34.02 4.48
CA GLY A 14 -11.99 34.87 4.94
C GLY A 14 -13.00 35.24 3.85
N LYS A 15 -12.95 34.60 2.68
CA LYS A 15 -13.89 34.81 1.57
C LYS A 15 -14.61 33.52 1.20
N ASP A 16 -15.86 33.69 0.79
CA ASP A 16 -16.76 32.62 0.39
C ASP A 16 -16.85 32.58 -1.13
N PHE A 17 -16.63 31.40 -1.70
CA PHE A 17 -16.68 31.15 -3.13
C PHE A 17 -17.80 30.17 -3.43
N ILE A 18 -18.74 30.58 -4.27
CA ILE A 18 -19.85 29.72 -4.71
C ILE A 18 -19.41 28.82 -5.88
N ASP A 19 -18.43 29.28 -6.67
CA ASP A 19 -17.84 28.50 -7.75
C ASP A 19 -16.49 27.90 -7.34
N TYR A 20 -16.30 26.64 -7.69
CA TYR A 20 -15.09 25.89 -7.38
C TYR A 20 -13.88 26.43 -8.15
N MET A 21 -14.06 26.89 -9.39
CA MET A 21 -12.95 27.37 -10.21
C MET A 21 -12.40 28.71 -9.68
N ASP A 22 -13.27 29.56 -9.13
CA ASP A 22 -12.86 30.79 -8.46
C ASP A 22 -12.07 30.51 -7.17
N TYR A 23 -12.53 29.56 -6.35
CA TYR A 23 -11.78 29.06 -5.17
C TYR A 23 -10.39 28.57 -5.55
N VAL A 24 -10.28 27.73 -6.59
CA VAL A 24 -8.99 27.18 -7.05
C VAL A 24 -8.07 28.28 -7.56
N THR A 25 -8.60 29.29 -8.25
CA THR A 25 -7.83 30.41 -8.78
C THR A 25 -7.28 31.30 -7.66
N ALA A 26 -8.11 31.62 -6.66
CA ALA A 26 -7.69 32.38 -5.48
C ALA A 26 -6.59 31.65 -4.70
N LYS A 27 -6.76 30.34 -4.49
CA LYS A 27 -5.77 29.48 -3.83
C LYS A 27 -4.46 29.42 -4.60
N ARG A 28 -4.51 29.30 -5.93
CA ARG A 28 -3.31 29.29 -6.79
C ARG A 28 -2.55 30.61 -6.70
N ARG A 29 -3.24 31.76 -6.72
CA ARG A 29 -2.62 33.08 -6.61
C ARG A 29 -1.87 33.26 -5.28
N ARG A 30 -2.47 32.86 -4.15
CA ARG A 30 -1.80 32.93 -2.84
C ARG A 30 -0.54 32.06 -2.81
N ASN A 31 -0.64 30.82 -3.28
CA ASN A 31 0.50 29.91 -3.32
C ASN A 31 1.62 30.45 -4.23
N GLU A 32 1.28 31.03 -5.38
CA GLU A 32 2.25 31.67 -6.27
C GLU A 32 2.92 32.89 -5.62
N ALA A 33 2.19 33.71 -4.88
CA ALA A 33 2.74 34.83 -4.11
C ALA A 33 3.66 34.36 -2.98
N GLU A 34 3.30 33.28 -2.28
CA GLU A 34 4.10 32.72 -1.19
C GLU A 34 5.39 32.07 -1.70
N VAL A 35 5.34 31.35 -2.82
CA VAL A 35 6.54 30.80 -3.49
C VAL A 35 7.47 31.92 -3.96
N LYS A 36 6.94 33.05 -4.44
CA LYS A 36 7.73 34.24 -4.75
C LYS A 36 8.35 34.86 -3.49
N ARG A 37 7.58 34.99 -2.41
CA ARG A 37 8.06 35.53 -1.12
C ARG A 37 9.22 34.71 -0.55
N ILE A 38 9.18 33.38 -0.69
CA ILE A 38 10.21 32.46 -0.18
C ILE A 38 11.42 32.37 -1.14
N GLY A 39 11.39 33.04 -2.30
CA GLY A 39 12.50 33.02 -3.27
C GLY A 39 12.62 31.71 -4.07
N LEU A 40 11.59 30.85 -4.05
CA LEU A 40 11.55 29.56 -4.75
C LEU A 40 10.99 29.65 -6.18
N ALA A 41 10.67 30.87 -6.63
CA ALA A 41 10.05 31.10 -7.95
C ALA A 41 10.95 30.63 -9.12
N GLU A 42 12.26 30.87 -9.04
CA GLU A 42 13.20 30.49 -10.11
C GLU A 42 13.42 28.98 -10.19
N ALA A 43 13.52 28.31 -9.03
CA ALA A 43 13.65 26.85 -8.95
C ALA A 43 12.41 26.12 -9.49
N THR A 44 11.21 26.67 -9.26
CA THR A 44 9.95 26.08 -9.74
C THR A 44 9.75 26.28 -11.24
N ASN A 45 10.20 27.41 -11.80
CA ASN A 45 10.16 27.67 -13.24
C ASN A 45 11.02 26.68 -14.04
N GLY A 46 12.24 26.40 -13.59
CA GLY A 46 13.12 25.40 -14.23
C GLY A 46 12.56 23.97 -14.22
N VAL A 47 11.82 23.60 -13.17
CA VAL A 47 11.10 22.31 -13.11
C VAL A 47 9.92 22.30 -14.09
N ARG A 48 9.18 23.40 -14.20
CA ARG A 48 8.01 23.53 -15.09
C ARG A 48 8.42 23.48 -16.56
N GLU A 49 9.55 24.08 -16.92
CA GLU A 49 10.14 24.00 -18.25
C GLU A 49 10.63 22.59 -18.58
N LYS A 50 11.32 21.91 -17.65
CA LYS A 50 11.70 20.50 -17.83
C LYS A 50 10.50 19.58 -18.05
N ILE A 51 9.39 19.79 -17.34
CA ILE A 51 8.15 19.03 -17.54
C ILE A 51 7.51 19.33 -18.90
N ARG A 52 7.50 20.59 -19.37
CA ARG A 52 7.02 20.95 -20.70
C ARG A 52 7.89 20.35 -21.81
N ALA A 53 9.21 20.36 -21.66
CA ALA A 53 10.14 19.73 -22.60
C ALA A 53 9.91 18.22 -22.68
N LEU A 54 9.72 17.53 -21.54
CA LEU A 54 9.38 16.11 -21.49
C LEU A 54 8.03 15.77 -22.15
N ARG A 55 7.05 16.67 -22.10
CA ARG A 55 5.75 16.50 -22.76
C ARG A 55 5.78 16.77 -24.26
N LYS A 56 6.69 17.63 -24.73
CA LYS A 56 6.91 17.90 -26.17
C LYS A 56 7.82 16.88 -26.84
N ALA A 57 8.56 16.07 -26.08
CA ALA A 57 9.33 14.98 -26.64
C ALA A 57 8.39 13.99 -27.35
N PRO A 58 8.65 13.63 -28.63
CA PRO A 58 7.81 12.69 -29.34
C PRO A 58 7.83 11.35 -28.59
N PHE A 59 6.67 10.98 -28.04
CA PHE A 59 6.49 9.68 -27.42
C PHE A 59 6.70 8.65 -28.53
N LYS A 60 7.84 7.93 -28.51
CA LYS A 60 8.06 6.80 -29.40
C LYS A 60 6.95 5.79 -29.10
N LYS A 61 5.88 5.80 -29.90
CA LYS A 61 4.87 4.74 -29.88
C LYS A 61 5.62 3.46 -30.19
N ASN A 62 5.80 2.62 -29.17
CA ASN A 62 6.15 1.23 -29.39
C ASN A 62 4.97 0.64 -30.16
N VAL A 63 5.08 0.58 -31.48
CA VAL A 63 4.17 -0.16 -32.33
C VAL A 63 4.46 -1.62 -32.02
N GLN A 64 3.82 -2.15 -30.98
CA GLN A 64 3.72 -3.59 -30.82
C GLN A 64 2.93 -4.09 -32.02
N ALA A 65 3.63 -4.75 -32.95
CA ALA A 65 3.01 -5.48 -34.02
C ALA A 65 1.94 -6.40 -33.41
N LYS A 66 0.72 -6.33 -33.95
CA LYS A 66 -0.37 -7.24 -33.61
C LYS A 66 0.03 -8.64 -34.08
N HIS A 67 0.72 -9.39 -33.23
CA HIS A 67 0.87 -10.82 -33.38
C HIS A 67 0.03 -11.49 -32.30
N ALA A 68 -0.81 -12.43 -32.74
CA ALA A 68 -1.66 -13.25 -31.88
C ALA A 68 -0.82 -13.83 -30.73
N PRO A 69 -1.42 -14.05 -29.54
CA PRO A 69 -0.69 -14.56 -28.39
C PRO A 69 -0.12 -15.94 -28.72
N SER A 70 1.16 -15.99 -29.08
CA SER A 70 1.84 -17.27 -29.24
C SER A 70 1.84 -17.97 -27.87
N ARG A 71 1.35 -19.21 -27.84
CA ARG A 71 1.39 -20.05 -26.63
C ARG A 71 2.82 -20.03 -26.10
N ARG A 72 2.98 -19.56 -24.85
CA ARG A 72 4.25 -19.46 -24.13
C ARG A 72 4.91 -20.85 -24.06
N ARG A 73 5.70 -21.23 -25.07
CA ARG A 73 6.51 -22.45 -25.06
C ARG A 73 7.86 -22.08 -24.45
N SER A 74 8.12 -22.64 -23.27
CA SER A 74 9.43 -22.57 -22.61
C SER A 74 10.52 -23.05 -23.58
N ALA A 75 11.52 -22.20 -23.85
CA ALA A 75 12.66 -22.51 -24.70
C ALA A 75 13.46 -23.73 -24.21
N ARG A 76 13.37 -24.08 -22.92
CA ARG A 76 14.01 -25.27 -22.34
C ARG A 76 13.47 -26.58 -22.92
N LYS A 77 12.22 -26.61 -23.40
CA LYS A 77 11.60 -27.83 -23.96
C LYS A 77 12.01 -28.12 -25.41
N ALA A 78 12.71 -27.19 -26.06
CA ALA A 78 13.07 -27.28 -27.48
C ALA A 78 14.55 -27.65 -27.73
N GLY A 79 15.33 -27.95 -26.69
CA GLY A 79 16.72 -28.42 -26.83
C GLY A 79 17.66 -27.48 -27.58
N LYS A 80 17.31 -26.19 -27.73
CA LYS A 80 18.14 -25.23 -28.45
C LYS A 80 19.35 -24.86 -27.59
N PRO A 81 20.58 -24.85 -28.15
CA PRO A 81 21.77 -24.45 -27.42
C PRO A 81 21.67 -22.98 -26.99
N VAL A 82 22.20 -22.69 -25.80
CA VAL A 82 22.29 -21.33 -25.26
C VAL A 82 23.28 -20.56 -26.11
N LEU A 83 22.80 -19.57 -26.87
CA LEU A 83 23.62 -18.75 -27.78
C LEU A 83 24.36 -17.60 -27.09
N TYR A 84 24.53 -17.64 -25.77
CA TYR A 84 25.14 -16.53 -25.04
C TYR A 84 26.16 -17.05 -24.02
N THR A 85 27.43 -16.76 -24.27
CA THR A 85 28.53 -16.93 -23.32
C THR A 85 28.49 -15.78 -22.31
N GLY A 86 28.68 -16.08 -21.02
CA GLY A 86 28.50 -15.13 -19.92
C GLY A 86 29.38 -13.87 -19.98
N GLU A 87 30.41 -13.85 -20.83
CA GLU A 87 31.39 -12.76 -20.94
C GLU A 87 30.85 -11.50 -21.65
N GLU A 88 29.85 -11.63 -22.52
CA GLU A 88 29.30 -10.47 -23.25
C GLU A 88 28.36 -9.59 -22.39
N LEU A 89 27.85 -10.14 -21.27
CA LEU A 89 26.90 -9.45 -20.39
C LEU A 89 27.58 -8.44 -19.46
N ASP A 90 28.85 -8.65 -19.11
CA ASP A 90 29.58 -7.77 -18.20
C ASP A 90 29.99 -6.44 -18.84
N GLN A 91 30.06 -6.38 -20.18
CA GLN A 91 30.51 -5.18 -20.92
C GLN A 91 29.38 -4.15 -21.17
N GLN A 92 28.11 -4.50 -20.96
CA GLN A 92 26.97 -3.61 -21.24
C GLN A 92 26.26 -3.07 -20.00
N ILE A 93 26.64 -3.48 -18.79
CA ILE A 93 26.05 -2.92 -17.57
C ILE A 93 26.82 -1.67 -17.17
N ASN A 94 26.50 -0.54 -17.80
CA ASN A 94 26.77 0.76 -17.20
C ASN A 94 25.92 0.87 -15.93
N VAL A 95 26.49 0.46 -14.79
CA VAL A 95 25.89 0.59 -13.45
C VAL A 95 25.90 2.08 -13.09
N VAL A 96 24.98 2.86 -13.65
CA VAL A 96 24.67 4.18 -13.09
C VAL A 96 24.01 3.91 -11.74
N PRO A 97 24.61 4.30 -10.60
CA PRO A 97 24.01 4.09 -9.31
C PRO A 97 22.72 4.90 -9.25
N ARG A 98 21.58 4.24 -9.43
CA ARG A 98 20.27 4.87 -9.30
C ARG A 98 20.14 5.29 -7.84
N ALA A 99 20.36 6.57 -7.56
CA ALA A 99 20.16 7.15 -6.25
C ALA A 99 18.76 6.76 -5.76
N LYS A 100 18.71 5.87 -4.75
CA LYS A 100 17.45 5.47 -4.12
C LYS A 100 16.89 6.73 -3.49
N LYS A 101 15.83 7.30 -4.07
CA LYS A 101 15.04 8.35 -3.42
C LYS A 101 14.62 7.80 -2.06
N ARG A 102 15.23 8.29 -0.98
CA ARG A 102 14.81 7.97 0.38
C ARG A 102 13.42 8.59 0.51
N SER A 103 12.37 7.79 0.34
CA SER A 103 11.03 8.22 0.73
C SER A 103 11.12 8.61 2.19
N ALA A 104 10.63 9.80 2.55
CA ALA A 104 10.54 10.23 3.93
C ALA A 104 9.90 9.07 4.73
N ARG A 105 10.60 8.57 5.75
CA ARG A 105 10.04 7.54 6.63
C ARG A 105 8.89 8.21 7.36
N VAL A 106 7.66 7.90 6.96
CA VAL A 106 6.48 8.25 7.75
C VAL A 106 6.65 7.51 9.08
N THR A 107 6.77 8.26 10.17
CA THR A 107 6.78 7.73 11.53
C THR A 107 5.45 7.00 11.73
N LYS A 108 5.51 5.67 11.92
CA LYS A 108 4.32 4.89 12.24
C LYS A 108 3.88 5.29 13.64
N VAL A 109 2.73 5.95 13.76
CA VAL A 109 2.08 6.20 15.05
C VAL A 109 1.70 4.84 15.62
N VAL A 110 2.30 4.49 16.75
CA VAL A 110 1.86 3.35 17.56
C VAL A 110 0.58 3.80 18.25
N ILE A 111 -0.50 3.04 18.03
CA ILE A 111 -1.79 3.36 18.65
C ILE A 111 -1.91 2.47 19.88
N GLU A 112 -1.80 3.07 21.06
CA GLU A 112 -2.09 2.38 22.32
C GLU A 112 -3.59 2.51 22.60
N TYR A 113 -4.27 1.37 22.76
CA TYR A 113 -5.68 1.33 23.10
C TYR A 113 -5.88 1.35 24.62
N THR A 114 -6.89 2.08 25.07
CA THR A 114 -7.31 2.09 26.48
C THR A 114 -7.84 0.73 26.90
N ASP A 115 -7.88 0.46 28.21
CA ASP A 115 -8.37 -0.82 28.74
C ASP A 115 -9.85 -1.08 28.36
N GLU A 116 -10.67 -0.04 28.30
CA GLU A 116 -12.07 -0.10 27.85
C GLU A 116 -12.18 -0.50 26.37
N GLN A 117 -11.32 0.05 25.51
CA GLN A 117 -11.26 -0.29 24.10
C GLN A 117 -10.80 -1.74 23.93
N ARG A 118 -9.81 -2.19 24.70
CA ARG A 118 -9.33 -3.59 24.68
C ARG A 118 -10.40 -4.56 25.16
N ALA A 119 -11.16 -4.21 26.19
CA ALA A 119 -12.28 -5.02 26.68
C ALA A 119 -13.35 -5.20 25.59
N THR A 120 -13.72 -4.11 24.91
CA THR A 120 -14.67 -4.14 23.78
C THR A 120 -14.18 -5.03 22.63
N LEU A 121 -12.89 -5.01 22.32
CA LEU A 121 -12.31 -5.87 21.28
C LEU A 121 -12.22 -7.34 21.71
N LYS A 122 -12.11 -7.61 23.02
CA LYS A 122 -12.02 -8.98 23.55
C LYS A 122 -13.37 -9.69 23.60
N THR A 123 -14.44 -8.94 23.87
CA THR A 123 -15.83 -9.46 23.91
C THR A 123 -16.46 -9.58 22.52
N ALA A 124 -15.73 -9.18 21.47
CA ALA A 124 -16.13 -9.24 20.08
C ALA A 124 -16.43 -10.67 19.61
N GLN A 125 -17.70 -11.06 19.62
CA GLN A 125 -18.16 -12.32 19.02
C GLN A 125 -18.11 -12.25 17.49
N ASP A 126 -17.86 -13.40 16.85
CA ASP A 126 -17.89 -13.63 15.39
C ASP A 126 -17.09 -12.62 14.55
N TRP A 127 -16.01 -12.08 15.14
CA TRP A 127 -15.21 -11.03 14.54
C TRP A 127 -14.46 -11.48 13.28
N MET A 128 -14.26 -12.78 13.08
CA MET A 128 -13.61 -13.33 11.89
C MET A 128 -14.49 -13.16 10.64
N ASP A 129 -15.80 -13.41 10.77
CA ASP A 129 -16.75 -13.24 9.67
C ASP A 129 -17.00 -11.76 9.40
N ASP A 130 -17.08 -10.95 10.46
CA ASP A 130 -17.17 -9.50 10.34
C ASP A 130 -15.91 -8.90 9.71
N MET A 131 -14.72 -9.40 10.06
CA MET A 131 -13.46 -9.01 9.41
C MET A 131 -13.48 -9.35 7.92
N ASN A 132 -13.93 -10.54 7.54
CA ASN A 132 -14.03 -10.92 6.13
C ASN A 132 -14.99 -9.98 5.37
N ASN A 133 -16.14 -9.66 5.97
CA ASN A 133 -17.08 -8.68 5.41
C ASN A 133 -16.46 -7.28 5.28
N PHE A 134 -15.74 -6.82 6.30
CA PHE A 134 -15.02 -5.56 6.29
C PHE A 134 -14.02 -5.49 5.13
N LEU A 135 -13.24 -6.56 4.90
CA LEU A 135 -12.26 -6.59 3.80
C LEU A 135 -12.92 -6.41 2.43
N LEU A 136 -14.09 -7.01 2.23
CA LEU A 136 -14.79 -7.02 0.95
C LEU A 136 -15.63 -5.76 0.71
N LYS A 137 -16.23 -5.19 1.76
CA LYS A 137 -17.27 -4.15 1.63
C LYS A 137 -16.82 -2.76 2.07
N VAL A 138 -15.87 -2.66 3.00
CA VAL A 138 -15.47 -1.37 3.59
C VAL A 138 -14.16 -0.89 2.95
N PRO A 139 -14.12 0.31 2.35
CA PRO A 139 -12.88 0.92 1.89
C PRO A 139 -11.92 1.17 3.06
N HIS A 140 -10.69 0.69 2.97
CA HIS A 140 -9.71 0.81 4.06
C HIS A 140 -8.26 0.88 3.57
N GLY A 141 -7.35 1.17 4.51
CA GLY A 141 -5.91 1.31 4.25
C GLY A 141 -5.56 2.54 3.40
N GLY A 142 -4.27 2.70 3.07
CA GLY A 142 -3.77 3.90 2.38
C GLY A 142 -4.33 4.13 0.97
N GLY A 143 -4.95 3.12 0.36
CA GLY A 143 -5.61 3.24 -0.94
C GLY A 143 -7.10 3.62 -0.86
N ASN A 144 -7.70 3.58 0.34
CA ASN A 144 -9.13 3.71 0.58
C ASN A 144 -9.98 2.89 -0.41
N ARG A 145 -9.66 1.59 -0.50
CA ARG A 145 -10.30 0.63 -1.42
C ARG A 145 -10.64 -0.64 -0.66
N THR A 146 -11.65 -1.35 -1.15
CA THR A 146 -11.94 -2.72 -0.72
C THR A 146 -10.90 -3.68 -1.28
N VAL A 147 -10.81 -4.85 -0.66
CA VAL A 147 -9.90 -5.93 -1.07
C VAL A 147 -10.67 -6.87 -2.00
N SER A 148 -10.02 -7.39 -3.04
CA SER A 148 -10.62 -8.40 -3.90
C SER A 148 -10.81 -9.72 -3.17
N GLU A 149 -11.78 -10.52 -3.61
CA GLU A 149 -12.15 -11.76 -2.94
C GLU A 149 -10.99 -12.75 -2.76
N ASP A 150 -10.17 -12.95 -3.81
CA ASP A 150 -9.01 -13.84 -3.73
C ASP A 150 -7.94 -13.37 -2.73
N ASN A 151 -7.77 -12.06 -2.62
CA ASN A 151 -6.83 -11.47 -1.68
C ASN A 151 -7.38 -11.54 -0.25
N ALA A 152 -8.69 -11.32 -0.07
CA ALA A 152 -9.37 -11.48 1.21
C ALA A 152 -9.26 -12.92 1.69
N ARG A 153 -9.53 -13.91 0.83
CA ARG A 153 -9.35 -15.35 1.12
C ARG A 153 -7.92 -15.66 1.56
N THR A 154 -6.93 -15.08 0.89
CA THR A 154 -5.52 -15.26 1.25
C THR A 154 -5.19 -14.65 2.60
N VAL A 155 -5.71 -13.46 2.90
CA VAL A 155 -5.54 -12.81 4.20
C VAL A 155 -6.20 -13.63 5.30
N MET A 156 -7.49 -13.97 5.15
CA MET A 156 -8.26 -14.73 6.13
C MET A 156 -7.62 -16.07 6.46
N ARG A 157 -7.10 -16.80 5.45
CA ARG A 157 -6.36 -18.05 5.68
C ARG A 157 -5.16 -17.88 6.61
N GLN A 158 -4.42 -16.77 6.51
CA GLN A 158 -3.29 -16.55 7.42
C GLN A 158 -3.75 -16.08 8.80
N VAL A 159 -4.83 -15.29 8.85
CA VAL A 159 -5.45 -14.87 10.11
C VAL A 159 -5.95 -16.09 10.89
N GLU A 160 -6.69 -17.01 10.26
CA GLU A 160 -7.18 -18.26 10.87
C GLU A 160 -6.05 -19.08 11.49
N LYS A 161 -4.90 -19.18 10.81
CA LYS A 161 -3.71 -19.87 11.35
C LYS A 161 -3.13 -19.19 12.58
N MET A 162 -3.11 -17.87 12.61
CA MET A 162 -2.63 -17.12 13.77
C MET A 162 -3.65 -17.19 14.93
N VAL A 163 -4.95 -17.10 14.64
CA VAL A 163 -6.03 -17.16 15.64
C VAL A 163 -6.11 -18.53 16.29
N SER A 164 -5.99 -19.60 15.51
CA SER A 164 -5.94 -20.97 16.04
C SER A 164 -4.67 -21.30 16.83
N GLY A 165 -3.65 -20.44 16.80
CA GLY A 165 -2.34 -20.69 17.41
C GLY A 165 -1.49 -21.73 16.67
N ALA A 166 -1.95 -22.27 15.54
CA ALA A 166 -1.16 -23.14 14.68
C ALA A 166 0.08 -22.43 14.12
N GLY A 167 -0.03 -21.11 13.92
CA GLY A 167 1.02 -20.26 13.41
C GLY A 167 1.22 -20.37 11.89
N VAL A 168 2.13 -19.56 11.36
CA VAL A 168 2.35 -19.44 9.92
C VAL A 168 3.69 -20.07 9.54
N THR A 169 3.65 -21.01 8.60
CA THR A 169 4.83 -21.64 8.00
C THR A 169 5.12 -21.08 6.62
N TYR A 170 6.41 -21.11 6.25
CA TYR A 170 6.87 -20.73 4.92
C TYR A 170 7.87 -21.75 4.39
N HIS A 171 7.68 -22.18 3.15
CA HIS A 171 8.48 -23.22 2.52
C HIS A 171 9.93 -22.80 2.22
N HIS A 172 10.21 -21.49 2.18
CA HIS A 172 11.58 -20.98 2.02
C HIS A 172 12.31 -20.78 3.36
N TRP A 173 11.62 -20.96 4.50
CA TRP A 173 12.29 -20.99 5.79
C TRP A 173 12.81 -22.39 6.11
N PRO A 174 13.81 -22.50 7.00
CA PRO A 174 14.23 -23.80 7.51
C PRO A 174 13.05 -24.60 8.06
N SER A 175 13.13 -25.92 7.89
CA SER A 175 12.13 -26.85 8.43
C SER A 175 11.94 -26.62 9.94
N LYS A 176 10.69 -26.67 10.42
CA LYS A 176 10.26 -26.43 11.81
C LYS A 176 10.13 -24.95 12.24
N ILE A 177 10.45 -23.98 11.38
CA ILE A 177 10.21 -22.58 11.67
C ILE A 177 8.74 -22.23 11.44
N VAL A 178 8.08 -21.75 12.49
CA VAL A 178 6.65 -21.42 12.51
C VAL A 178 6.49 -20.10 13.25
N PHE A 179 5.98 -19.07 12.57
CA PHE A 179 5.68 -17.78 13.19
C PHE A 179 4.45 -17.88 14.10
N ALA A 180 4.48 -17.25 15.28
CA ALA A 180 3.39 -17.24 16.26
C ALA A 180 2.88 -18.63 16.68
N LYS A 181 3.74 -19.65 16.69
CA LYS A 181 3.39 -21.01 17.12
C LYS A 181 2.94 -21.03 18.58
N ASN A 182 1.85 -21.74 18.87
CA ASN A 182 1.24 -21.88 20.19
C ASN A 182 0.77 -20.54 20.81
N ARG A 183 0.66 -19.48 19.99
CA ARG A 183 0.13 -18.18 20.40
C ARG A 183 -1.09 -17.86 19.56
N ALA A 184 -2.27 -18.15 20.11
CA ALA A 184 -3.53 -17.71 19.54
C ALA A 184 -3.62 -16.18 19.64
N ILE A 185 -3.80 -15.52 18.50
CA ILE A 185 -4.07 -14.07 18.49
C ILE A 185 -5.57 -13.83 18.61
N ASP A 186 -5.92 -12.73 19.24
CA ASP A 186 -7.28 -12.21 19.32
C ASP A 186 -7.34 -10.78 18.78
N LEU A 187 -8.52 -10.18 18.75
CA LEU A 187 -8.67 -8.80 18.28
C LEU A 187 -8.13 -7.76 19.29
N SER A 188 -7.86 -8.15 20.53
CA SER A 188 -7.24 -7.28 21.56
C SER A 188 -5.70 -7.25 21.49
N THR A 189 -5.12 -8.14 20.67
CA THR A 189 -3.67 -8.28 20.48
C THR A 189 -3.04 -6.99 19.96
N ASN A 190 -1.82 -6.71 20.43
CA ASN A 190 -1.02 -5.59 19.93
C ASN A 190 -0.45 -5.91 18.54
N PHE A 191 -1.18 -5.51 17.48
CA PHE A 191 -0.76 -5.78 16.11
C PHE A 191 0.47 -4.97 15.65
N ASP A 192 0.83 -3.88 16.33
CA ASP A 192 2.06 -3.14 16.02
C ASP A 192 3.30 -3.92 16.47
N GLU A 193 3.25 -4.52 17.67
CA GLU A 193 4.30 -5.43 18.15
C GLU A 193 4.36 -6.69 17.30
N LEU A 194 3.21 -7.32 17.02
CA LEU A 194 3.15 -8.50 16.16
C LEU A 194 3.73 -8.23 14.77
N TYR A 195 3.52 -7.03 14.22
CA TYR A 195 4.10 -6.62 12.96
C TYR A 195 5.62 -6.51 13.03
N ARG A 196 6.16 -5.92 14.11
CA ARG A 196 7.62 -5.80 14.32
C ARG A 196 8.25 -7.18 14.44
N GLU A 197 7.65 -8.06 15.24
CA GLU A 197 8.09 -9.45 15.35
C GLU A 197 8.08 -10.15 13.99
N ALA A 198 7.04 -9.96 13.17
CA ALA A 198 6.98 -10.55 11.82
C ALA A 198 8.11 -10.04 10.92
N GLU A 199 8.46 -8.76 11.00
CA GLU A 199 9.58 -8.18 10.26
C GLU A 199 10.94 -8.73 10.74
N GLU A 200 11.13 -8.87 12.04
CA GLU A 200 12.30 -9.54 12.61
C GLU A 200 12.39 -11.01 12.20
N TYR A 201 11.25 -11.71 12.14
CA TYR A 201 11.16 -13.09 11.70
C TYR A 201 11.59 -13.24 10.22
N GLU A 202 11.09 -12.36 9.34
CA GLU A 202 11.51 -12.31 7.94
C GLU A 202 13.00 -11.97 7.80
N ASN A 203 13.53 -11.07 8.63
CA ASN A 203 14.95 -10.72 8.61
C ASN A 203 15.85 -11.88 9.09
N LYS A 204 15.38 -12.66 10.05
CA LYS A 204 16.14 -13.77 10.65
C LYS A 204 16.15 -15.03 9.79
N TYR A 205 14.99 -15.42 9.23
CA TYR A 205 14.83 -16.72 8.56
C TYR A 205 14.70 -16.63 7.04
N GLY A 206 14.58 -15.41 6.49
CA GLY A 206 14.47 -15.16 5.06
C GLY A 206 13.23 -14.37 4.72
N ARG A 207 13.37 -13.43 3.78
CA ARG A 207 12.27 -12.54 3.42
C ARG A 207 11.19 -13.27 2.64
N ASP A 208 9.93 -12.95 2.91
CA ASP A 208 8.81 -13.38 2.07
C ASP A 208 8.97 -12.82 0.64
N LEU A 209 9.01 -13.71 -0.36
CA LEU A 209 9.13 -13.36 -1.77
C LEU A 209 7.87 -12.64 -2.28
N GLY A 210 6.74 -12.80 -1.60
CA GLY A 210 5.53 -12.05 -1.84
C GLY A 210 5.65 -10.55 -1.52
N ASN A 211 6.69 -10.11 -0.79
CA ASN A 211 6.77 -8.79 -0.15
C ASN A 211 5.85 -8.62 1.08
N GLY A 212 5.74 -9.66 1.90
CA GLY A 212 5.05 -9.63 3.19
C GLY A 212 3.58 -10.02 3.11
N TRP A 213 3.11 -10.64 2.01
CA TRP A 213 1.76 -11.18 1.93
C TRP A 213 1.53 -12.36 2.88
N LEU A 214 2.61 -13.01 3.31
CA LEU A 214 2.52 -14.13 4.23
C LEU A 214 2.06 -13.72 5.65
N MET A 215 2.64 -12.64 6.20
CA MET A 215 2.39 -12.23 7.59
C MET A 215 2.05 -10.75 7.68
N ARG A 216 2.95 -9.88 7.22
CA ARG A 216 2.84 -8.44 7.40
C ARG A 216 1.56 -7.85 6.82
N HIS A 217 1.14 -8.31 5.64
CA HIS A 217 -0.09 -7.83 5.00
C HIS A 217 -1.34 -8.25 5.79
N PRO A 218 -1.52 -9.54 6.16
CA PRO A 218 -2.56 -9.93 7.10
C PRO A 218 -2.57 -9.12 8.40
N ILE A 219 -1.42 -8.90 9.04
CA ILE A 219 -1.32 -8.13 10.29
C ILE A 219 -1.75 -6.67 10.09
N VAL A 220 -1.37 -6.04 8.98
CA VAL A 220 -1.84 -4.68 8.65
C VAL A 220 -3.36 -4.65 8.43
N LYS A 221 -3.93 -5.70 7.84
CA LYS A 221 -5.39 -5.79 7.66
C LYS A 221 -6.12 -5.95 8.99
N LEU A 222 -5.59 -6.77 9.90
CA LEU A 222 -6.07 -6.87 11.28
C LEU A 222 -6.05 -5.52 11.99
N LYS A 223 -4.94 -4.78 11.90
CA LYS A 223 -4.84 -3.43 12.48
C LYS A 223 -5.89 -2.47 11.93
N ASN A 224 -6.09 -2.44 10.61
CA ASN A 224 -7.11 -1.57 10.00
C ASN A 224 -8.53 -1.93 10.46
N TYR A 225 -8.82 -3.23 10.56
CA TYR A 225 -10.11 -3.72 11.03
C TYR A 225 -10.35 -3.35 12.51
N GLN A 226 -9.33 -3.52 13.36
CA GLN A 226 -9.36 -3.15 14.77
C GLN A 226 -9.71 -1.66 14.96
N VAL A 227 -9.05 -0.77 14.20
CA VAL A 227 -9.33 0.67 14.21
C VAL A 227 -10.77 0.94 13.76
N TRP A 228 -11.18 0.39 12.62
CA TRP A 228 -12.54 0.58 12.09
C TRP A 228 -13.62 0.13 13.08
N ARG A 229 -13.40 -0.99 13.78
CA ARG A 229 -14.36 -1.53 14.74
C ARG A 229 -14.51 -0.64 15.96
N LEU A 230 -13.41 -0.10 16.49
CA LEU A 230 -13.45 0.89 17.57
C LEU A 230 -14.15 2.17 17.12
N GLU A 231 -13.91 2.62 15.89
CA GLU A 231 -14.63 3.76 15.32
C GLU A 231 -16.13 3.52 15.17
N GLN A 232 -16.57 2.27 14.91
CA GLN A 232 -18.00 1.94 14.90
C GLN A 232 -18.59 1.88 16.31
N ALA A 233 -17.84 1.38 17.30
CA ALA A 233 -18.31 1.28 18.68
C ALA A 233 -18.48 2.65 19.36
N ASN A 234 -17.75 3.67 18.90
CA ASN A 234 -17.81 5.04 19.43
C ASN A 234 -18.88 5.93 18.75
N LYS A 235 -19.67 5.39 17.81
CA LYS A 235 -20.77 6.11 17.14
C LYS A 235 -22.11 5.73 17.74
#